data_AF-A0A415DXU0-F1
#
_entry.id   AF-A0A415DXU0-F1
#
_cell.length_a   1.000
_cell.length_b   1.000
_cell.length_c   1.000
_cell.angle_alpha   90.00
_cell.angle_beta   90.00
_cell.angle_gamma   90.00
#
_symmetry.space_group_name_H-M   'P 1'
#
loop_
_entity.id
_entity.type
_entity.pdbx_description
1 polymer ?
#
loop_
_entity_poly.entity_id
_entity_poly.type
_entity_poly.pdbx_seq_one_letter_code
_entity_poly.pdbx_strand_id
1 'polypeptide(L)'
;MLTQGWSRYNIRHILSDSLDYPKGQLEIGPEITGTVAGGIGYRIKKAGYQVSATTFVPSSYMMTETDKDGRFRITGMEMPENTCFLIQALTNKGKKGLELTLDSVYYPRVSEGYRYWRYGRDRNKENYMRNAEEQYTKMNGMRMIYLDEVVVKARKRGKSFLSIGDSRIIPLSKIENINAATLSILLKSMPSIAKYPLIIDGVSPLAGEWTNYELVNNMPKDFIEELEVVLPHSKGASYIASHLWPPVEFNVVRTGALLVTTKARNGGYPVRNDVNKRTLVPLGYQRVKEFYAPRYETVEDSKKVASDLRTTLYWNPCVKIQNGKAEFDFYSADTPGSYTVRIEGVTEEGKLIYGLSKLSVEN
;
A
#
# COMPACT_ATOMS: atom_id res chain seq x y z
N MET A 1 -46.39 13.40 26.25
CA MET A 1 -45.95 13.39 24.84
C MET A 1 -44.46 13.73 24.84
N LEU A 2 -43.59 12.73 24.98
CA LEU A 2 -42.13 12.90 25.14
C LEU A 2 -41.43 11.72 24.44
N THR A 3 -41.19 11.82 23.14
CA THR A 3 -40.55 10.74 22.37
C THR A 3 -39.41 11.26 21.49
N GLN A 4 -38.63 12.19 22.00
CA GLN A 4 -37.33 12.56 21.44
C GLN A 4 -36.34 12.74 22.61
N GLY A 5 -36.11 11.65 23.34
CA GLY A 5 -35.12 11.63 24.42
C GLY A 5 -33.73 11.53 23.81
N TRP A 6 -32.97 12.62 23.83
CA TRP A 6 -31.54 12.61 23.56
C TRP A 6 -30.85 11.74 24.62
N SER A 7 -30.58 10.47 24.30
CA SER A 7 -30.00 9.49 25.22
C SER A 7 -28.49 9.66 25.45
N ARG A 8 -27.90 10.79 25.01
CA ARG A 8 -26.46 11.03 25.09
C ARG A 8 -26.01 11.37 26.53
N TYR A 9 -26.94 11.76 27.40
CA TYR A 9 -26.66 12.22 28.75
C TYR A 9 -27.51 11.47 29.77
N ASN A 10 -26.85 10.86 30.78
CA ASN A 10 -27.55 10.26 31.91
C ASN A 10 -27.94 11.36 32.90
N ILE A 11 -29.14 11.92 32.74
CA ILE A 11 -29.64 13.07 33.52
C ILE A 11 -29.61 12.78 35.02
N ARG A 12 -29.85 11.52 35.46
CA ARG A 12 -29.78 11.15 36.88
C ARG A 12 -28.37 11.34 37.45
N HIS A 13 -27.34 10.94 36.70
CA HIS A 13 -25.94 11.11 37.08
C HIS A 13 -25.53 12.58 37.12
N ILE A 14 -26.01 13.39 36.17
CA ILE A 14 -25.75 14.85 36.13
C ILE A 14 -26.38 15.54 37.35
N LEU A 15 -27.64 15.22 37.67
CA LEU A 15 -28.35 15.81 38.83
C LEU A 15 -27.76 15.38 40.17
N SER A 16 -27.05 14.25 40.23
CA SER A 16 -26.32 13.77 41.41
C SER A 16 -24.84 14.16 41.43
N ASP A 17 -24.41 15.08 40.56
CA ASP A 17 -23.03 15.55 40.41
C ASP A 17 -21.99 14.43 40.13
N SER A 18 -22.46 13.32 39.56
CA SER A 18 -21.65 12.16 39.15
C SER A 18 -21.37 12.26 37.66
N LEU A 19 -20.53 13.22 37.27
CA LEU A 19 -20.20 13.48 35.88
C LEU A 19 -19.11 12.51 35.39
N ASP A 20 -19.43 11.73 34.35
CA ASP A 20 -18.44 10.95 33.61
C ASP A 20 -17.65 11.88 32.68
N TYR A 21 -16.41 12.17 33.05
CA TYR A 21 -15.49 12.89 32.18
C TYR A 21 -14.91 11.94 31.14
N PRO A 22 -14.79 12.36 29.86
CA PRO A 22 -14.12 11.56 28.85
C PRO A 22 -12.69 11.27 29.33
N LYS A 23 -12.29 9.99 29.31
CA LYS A 23 -10.97 9.54 29.76
C LYS A 23 -9.82 9.97 28.83
N GLY A 24 -10.13 10.63 27.73
CA GLY A 24 -9.18 11.09 26.71
C GLY A 24 -8.96 12.60 26.76
N GLN A 25 -7.82 13.04 26.23
CA GLN A 25 -7.56 14.45 25.98
C GLN A 25 -8.39 14.93 24.77
N LEU A 26 -8.63 16.25 24.68
CA LEU A 26 -9.23 16.85 23.49
C LEU A 26 -8.27 16.68 22.30
N GLU A 27 -8.68 15.89 21.31
CA GLU A 27 -7.97 15.78 20.04
C GLU A 27 -8.27 17.02 19.19
N ILE A 28 -7.27 17.89 19.04
CA ILE A 28 -7.37 19.11 18.22
C ILE A 28 -7.10 18.81 16.74
N GLY A 29 -6.38 17.71 16.47
CA GLY A 29 -6.03 17.28 15.12
C GLY A 29 -5.19 16.01 15.13
N PRO A 30 -4.78 15.53 13.96
CA PRO A 30 -3.98 14.33 13.86
C PRO A 30 -2.60 14.51 14.52
N GLU A 31 -2.16 13.48 15.24
CA GLU A 31 -0.87 13.45 15.92
C GLU A 31 -0.13 12.15 15.67
N ILE A 32 1.21 12.23 15.68
CA ILE A 32 2.10 11.07 15.67
C ILE A 32 2.80 11.05 17.02
N THR A 33 2.52 10.01 17.81
CA THR A 33 3.10 9.81 19.13
C THR A 33 3.86 8.50 19.20
N GLY A 34 4.75 8.42 20.18
CA GLY A 34 5.50 7.22 20.44
C GLY A 34 6.52 7.41 21.55
N THR A 35 7.42 6.44 21.65
CA THR A 35 8.52 6.43 22.62
C THR A 35 9.84 6.15 21.92
N VAL A 36 10.92 6.77 22.42
CA VAL A 36 12.29 6.52 22.01
C VAL A 36 13.11 6.07 23.21
N ALA A 37 13.91 5.03 23.01
CA ALA A 37 14.85 4.55 24.02
C ALA A 37 16.24 4.30 23.43
N GLY A 38 17.28 4.55 24.22
CA GLY A 38 18.67 4.34 23.84
C GLY A 38 19.42 3.40 24.79
N GLY A 39 20.73 3.33 24.59
CA GLY A 39 21.61 2.46 25.36
C GLY A 39 21.54 1.00 24.91
N ILE A 40 22.36 0.16 25.56
CA ILE A 40 22.41 -1.27 25.25
C ILE A 40 21.05 -1.89 25.59
N GLY A 41 20.40 -2.50 24.60
CA GLY A 41 19.07 -3.10 24.75
C GLY A 41 17.92 -2.11 24.91
N TYR A 42 18.10 -0.84 24.54
CA TYR A 42 17.03 0.18 24.46
C TYR A 42 16.21 0.37 25.74
N ARG A 43 16.90 0.42 26.89
CA ARG A 43 16.27 0.60 28.21
C ARG A 43 16.31 2.04 28.72
N ILE A 44 17.13 2.90 28.12
CA ILE A 44 17.37 4.26 28.60
C ILE A 44 16.40 5.21 27.92
N LYS A 45 15.40 5.68 28.67
CA LYS A 45 14.50 6.77 28.28
C LYS A 45 15.01 8.08 28.87
N LYS A 46 14.95 9.17 28.10
CA LYS A 46 15.33 10.50 28.55
C LYS A 46 14.82 11.60 27.63
N ALA A 47 14.89 12.83 28.12
CA ALA A 47 14.59 14.02 27.34
C ALA A 47 15.68 14.34 26.31
N GLY A 48 15.27 15.03 25.24
CA GLY A 48 16.17 15.63 24.25
C GLY A 48 16.68 14.67 23.16
N TYR A 49 16.05 13.51 22.96
CA TYR A 49 16.19 12.80 21.69
C TYR A 49 15.37 13.51 20.62
N GLN A 50 15.96 13.73 19.45
CA GLN A 50 15.28 14.40 18.34
C GLN A 50 14.47 13.38 17.55
N VAL A 51 13.21 13.70 17.27
CA VAL A 51 12.32 12.88 16.45
C VAL A 51 11.77 13.72 15.32
N SER A 52 12.03 13.32 14.08
CA SER A 52 11.51 13.99 12.89
C SER A 52 10.51 13.13 12.13
N ALA A 53 9.50 13.76 11.55
CA ALA A 53 8.54 13.18 10.64
C ALA A 53 8.68 13.85 9.26
N THR A 54 8.89 13.05 8.23
CA THR A 54 9.01 13.52 6.84
C THR A 54 7.96 12.87 5.98
N THR A 55 7.24 13.66 5.19
CA THR A 55 6.38 13.20 4.10
C THR A 55 6.81 13.91 2.82
N PHE A 56 6.68 13.22 1.68
CA PHE A 56 7.05 13.75 0.37
C PHE A 56 5.85 14.19 -0.46
N VAL A 57 4.66 13.64 -0.18
CA VAL A 57 3.42 13.93 -0.90
C VAL A 57 2.25 13.95 0.10
N PRO A 58 1.79 15.13 0.55
CA PRO A 58 2.39 16.45 0.34
C PRO A 58 3.76 16.54 1.02
N SER A 59 4.67 17.34 0.48
CA SER A 59 6.00 17.51 1.07
C SER A 59 5.88 18.29 2.38
N SER A 60 6.28 17.68 3.50
CA SER A 60 6.28 18.33 4.81
C SER A 60 7.32 17.68 5.72
N TYR A 61 7.83 18.48 6.64
CA TYR A 61 8.85 18.07 7.61
C TYR A 61 8.54 18.72 8.95
N MET A 62 8.52 17.93 10.01
CA MET A 62 8.40 18.42 11.39
C MET A 62 9.39 17.69 12.28
N MET A 63 9.87 18.36 13.32
CA MET A 63 10.74 17.79 14.33
C MET A 63 10.26 18.18 15.73
N THR A 64 10.43 17.26 16.68
CA THR A 64 10.15 17.46 18.10
C THR A 64 11.26 16.80 18.93
N GLU A 65 11.21 17.00 20.24
CA GLU A 65 12.10 16.34 21.19
C GLU A 65 11.34 15.43 22.14
N THR A 66 12.01 14.39 22.64
CA THR A 66 11.43 13.55 23.67
C THR A 66 11.40 14.23 25.03
N ASP A 67 10.42 13.85 25.85
CA ASP A 67 10.34 14.21 27.26
C ASP A 67 11.21 13.31 28.15
N LYS A 68 11.18 13.53 29.46
CA LYS A 68 11.95 12.76 30.47
C LYS A 68 11.69 11.24 30.41
N ASP A 69 10.52 10.83 29.94
CA ASP A 69 10.07 9.44 29.83
C ASP A 69 10.32 8.89 28.40
N GLY A 70 11.03 9.63 27.55
CA GLY A 70 11.35 9.25 26.18
C GLY A 70 10.16 9.37 25.23
N ARG A 71 9.02 9.96 25.64
CA ARG A 71 7.85 10.12 24.79
C ARG A 71 7.99 11.33 23.91
N PHE A 72 7.43 11.26 22.71
CA PHE A 72 7.36 12.39 21.78
C PHE A 72 5.94 12.55 21.24
N ARG A 73 5.63 13.77 20.78
CA ARG A 73 4.38 14.10 20.11
C ARG A 73 4.67 15.08 18.97
N ILE A 74 4.21 14.74 17.76
CA ILE A 74 4.25 15.58 16.57
C ILE A 74 2.82 15.91 16.16
N THR A 75 2.50 17.19 16.05
CA THR A 75 1.15 17.71 15.74
C THR A 75 1.23 18.77 14.66
N GLY A 76 0.16 19.02 13.92
CA GLY A 76 0.08 20.11 12.94
C GLY A 76 0.62 19.75 11.55
N MET A 77 0.74 18.46 11.25
CA MET A 77 1.01 17.98 9.88
C MET A 77 -0.30 17.64 9.19
N GLU A 78 -0.43 18.03 7.91
CA GLU A 78 -1.52 17.55 7.09
C GLU A 78 -1.36 16.05 6.80
N MET A 79 -2.45 15.30 6.96
CA MET A 79 -2.51 13.88 6.66
C MET A 79 -3.64 13.60 5.65
N PRO A 80 -3.48 13.94 4.37
CA PRO A 80 -4.33 13.36 3.33
C PRO A 80 -4.33 11.84 3.36
N GLU A 81 -5.38 11.23 2.85
CA GLU A 81 -5.44 9.78 2.66
C GLU A 81 -4.22 9.28 1.85
N ASN A 82 -3.66 8.13 2.26
CA ASN A 82 -2.46 7.52 1.71
C ASN A 82 -1.14 8.31 1.91
N THR A 83 -1.11 9.28 2.81
CA THR A 83 0.14 9.98 3.16
C THR A 83 1.10 9.03 3.89
N CYS A 84 2.34 8.93 3.39
CA CYS A 84 3.37 8.08 3.97
C CYS A 84 4.39 8.93 4.73
N PHE A 85 4.54 8.65 6.02
CA PHE A 85 5.50 9.32 6.90
C PHE A 85 6.72 8.44 7.17
N LEU A 86 7.91 9.00 6.98
CA LEU A 86 9.15 8.48 7.53
C LEU A 86 9.43 9.17 8.87
N ILE A 87 9.33 8.40 9.95
CA ILE A 87 9.68 8.86 11.30
C ILE A 87 11.10 8.41 11.62
N GLN A 88 11.91 9.33 12.14
CA GLN A 88 13.29 9.06 12.50
C GLN A 88 13.63 9.65 13.87
N ALA A 89 14.23 8.85 14.73
CA ALA A 89 14.83 9.26 15.99
C ALA A 89 16.35 9.37 15.87
N LEU A 90 16.94 10.40 16.47
CA LEU A 90 18.39 10.63 16.58
C LEU A 90 18.74 11.13 17.98
N THR A 91 19.96 10.87 18.41
CA THR A 91 20.45 11.54 19.62
C THR A 91 20.62 13.04 19.37
N ASN A 92 20.70 13.85 20.43
CA ASN A 92 21.11 15.25 20.33
C ASN A 92 22.46 15.49 19.62
N LYS A 93 23.29 14.44 19.45
CA LYS A 93 24.54 14.43 18.68
C LYS A 93 24.40 13.77 17.30
N GLY A 94 23.18 13.54 16.80
CA GLY A 94 22.90 12.96 15.49
C GLY A 94 23.17 11.45 15.35
N LYS A 95 23.35 10.71 16.45
CA LYS A 95 23.64 9.26 16.39
C LYS A 95 22.34 8.43 16.24
N LYS A 96 22.46 7.29 15.58
CA LYS A 96 21.32 6.40 15.20
C LYS A 96 21.05 5.24 16.17
N GLY A 97 21.80 5.12 17.27
CA GLY A 97 21.68 4.01 18.23
C GLY A 97 20.48 4.14 19.17
N LEU A 98 19.30 4.36 18.63
CA LEU A 98 18.04 4.53 19.34
C LEU A 98 16.99 3.58 18.78
N GLU A 99 16.08 3.13 19.61
CA GLU A 99 14.87 2.43 19.19
C GLU A 99 13.70 3.39 19.22
N LEU A 100 12.92 3.38 18.15
CA LEU A 100 11.70 4.15 17.95
C LEU A 100 10.51 3.20 17.91
N THR A 101 9.56 3.44 18.81
CA THR A 101 8.27 2.73 18.89
C THR A 101 7.15 3.75 18.70
N LEU A 102 6.27 3.51 17.72
CA LEU A 102 5.08 4.34 17.51
C LEU A 102 3.92 3.79 18.32
N ASP A 103 3.07 4.68 18.85
CA ASP A 103 1.84 4.27 19.52
C ASP A 103 0.81 3.77 18.48
N SER A 104 -0.01 2.78 18.86
CA SER A 104 -1.08 2.26 18.00
C SER A 104 -2.30 3.17 18.05
N VAL A 105 -2.87 3.51 16.89
CA VAL A 105 -4.12 4.26 16.81
C VAL A 105 -5.30 3.27 16.86
N TYR A 106 -6.18 3.42 17.84
CA TYR A 106 -7.38 2.61 17.99
C TYR A 106 -8.58 3.32 17.36
N TYR A 107 -9.29 2.63 16.47
CA TYR A 107 -10.56 3.07 15.95
C TYR A 107 -11.68 2.20 16.53
N PRO A 108 -12.82 2.78 16.93
CA PRO A 108 -13.94 2.00 17.44
C PRO A 108 -14.39 1.01 16.36
N ARG A 109 -14.63 -0.24 16.75
CA ARG A 109 -15.16 -1.24 15.83
C ARG A 109 -16.55 -0.79 15.37
N VAL A 110 -16.72 -0.61 14.07
CA VAL A 110 -18.05 -0.47 13.47
C VAL A 110 -18.69 -1.85 13.55
N SER A 111 -19.81 -1.98 14.27
CA SER A 111 -20.59 -3.22 14.26
C SER A 111 -21.08 -3.47 12.83
N GLU A 112 -20.55 -4.49 12.16
CA GLU A 112 -21.01 -4.91 10.83
C GLU A 112 -22.43 -5.48 10.91
N GLY A 113 -23.41 -4.58 10.95
CA GLY A 113 -24.83 -4.90 10.77
C GLY A 113 -25.26 -4.83 9.30
N TYR A 114 -24.32 -4.91 8.36
CA TYR A 114 -24.68 -4.92 6.94
C TYR A 114 -25.28 -6.28 6.60
N ARG A 115 -26.60 -6.32 6.46
CA ARG A 115 -27.25 -7.38 5.67
C ARG A 115 -26.64 -7.30 4.27
N TYR A 116 -25.79 -8.26 3.91
CA TYR A 116 -25.35 -8.40 2.54
C TYR A 116 -26.60 -8.48 1.65
N TRP A 117 -26.88 -7.42 0.90
CA TRP A 117 -27.86 -7.46 -0.16
C TRP A 117 -27.44 -8.61 -1.08
N ARG A 118 -28.22 -9.70 -1.12
CA ARG A 118 -27.99 -10.80 -2.07
C ARG A 118 -28.28 -10.25 -3.46
N TYR A 119 -27.26 -9.75 -4.13
CA TYR A 119 -27.36 -9.36 -5.53
C TYR A 119 -27.55 -10.64 -6.37
N GLY A 120 -28.71 -10.77 -7.01
CA GLY A 120 -28.91 -11.74 -8.09
C GLY A 120 -27.99 -11.42 -9.28
N ARG A 121 -27.75 -12.40 -10.16
CA ARG A 121 -27.06 -12.15 -11.44
C ARG A 121 -27.86 -11.13 -12.24
N ASP A 122 -27.29 -9.93 -12.42
CA ASP A 122 -27.87 -8.84 -13.20
C ASP A 122 -27.04 -8.63 -14.47
N ARG A 123 -27.63 -8.87 -15.65
CA ARG A 123 -26.97 -8.63 -16.95
C ARG A 123 -26.52 -7.17 -17.12
N ASN A 124 -27.17 -6.22 -16.45
CA ASN A 124 -26.73 -4.81 -16.46
C ASN A 124 -25.38 -4.62 -15.78
N LYS A 125 -25.04 -5.47 -14.79
CA LYS A 125 -23.75 -5.44 -14.11
C LYS A 125 -22.64 -5.97 -15.01
N GLU A 126 -22.89 -6.99 -15.84
CA GLU A 126 -21.89 -7.49 -16.80
C GLU A 126 -21.52 -6.42 -17.84
N ASN A 127 -22.53 -5.74 -18.40
CA ASN A 127 -22.30 -4.61 -19.31
C ASN A 127 -21.58 -3.44 -18.61
N TYR A 128 -21.95 -3.11 -17.37
CA TYR A 128 -21.24 -2.12 -16.56
C TYR A 128 -19.78 -2.48 -16.34
N MET A 129 -19.49 -3.73 -15.95
CA MET A 129 -18.12 -4.19 -15.70
C MET A 129 -17.28 -4.16 -16.98
N ARG A 130 -17.83 -4.62 -18.12
CA ARG A 130 -17.15 -4.55 -19.42
C ARG A 130 -16.85 -3.10 -19.83
N ASN A 131 -17.82 -2.19 -19.73
CA ASN A 131 -17.61 -0.78 -20.07
C ASN A 131 -16.60 -0.12 -19.14
N ALA A 132 -16.61 -0.43 -17.84
CA ALA A 132 -15.63 0.07 -16.87
C ALA A 132 -14.21 -0.46 -17.15
N GLU A 133 -14.06 -1.73 -17.52
CA GLU A 133 -12.78 -2.33 -17.93
C GLU A 133 -12.23 -1.72 -19.23
N GLU A 134 -13.10 -1.54 -20.24
CA GLU A 134 -12.72 -0.88 -21.49
C GLU A 134 -12.34 0.59 -21.26
N GLN A 135 -13.09 1.32 -20.45
CA GLN A 135 -12.78 2.70 -20.07
C GLN A 135 -11.44 2.78 -19.34
N TYR A 136 -11.19 1.90 -18.36
CA TYR A 136 -9.92 1.81 -17.64
C TYR A 136 -8.76 1.55 -18.61
N THR A 137 -8.95 0.63 -19.54
CA THR A 137 -7.94 0.30 -20.57
C THR A 137 -7.68 1.49 -21.50
N LYS A 138 -8.71 2.24 -21.92
CA LYS A 138 -8.57 3.44 -22.76
C LYS A 138 -7.94 4.63 -22.01
N MET A 139 -8.31 4.88 -20.76
CA MET A 139 -7.80 6.00 -19.94
C MET A 139 -6.39 5.76 -19.40
N ASN A 140 -6.11 4.55 -18.90
CA ASN A 140 -4.87 4.23 -18.19
C ASN A 140 -3.90 3.37 -19.01
N GLY A 141 -4.34 2.70 -20.08
CA GLY A 141 -3.48 1.86 -20.92
C GLY A 141 -2.50 2.64 -21.80
N MET A 142 -2.84 3.87 -22.21
CA MET A 142 -1.97 4.75 -23.02
C MET A 142 -1.32 5.90 -22.24
N ARG A 143 -1.69 6.12 -20.97
CA ARG A 143 -1.14 7.19 -20.11
C ARG A 143 -0.42 6.68 -18.87
N MET A 144 0.10 5.46 -18.90
CA MET A 144 1.23 5.14 -18.03
C MET A 144 2.44 5.89 -18.57
N ILE A 145 2.89 6.91 -17.84
CA ILE A 145 4.26 7.39 -18.01
C ILE A 145 5.16 6.25 -17.53
N TYR A 146 5.62 5.42 -18.45
CA TYR A 146 6.82 4.63 -18.22
C TYR A 146 7.95 5.64 -18.12
N LEU A 147 8.38 5.94 -16.90
CA LEU A 147 9.62 6.66 -16.70
C LEU A 147 10.71 5.85 -17.39
N ASP A 148 11.49 6.49 -18.26
CA ASP A 148 12.66 5.85 -18.85
C ASP A 148 13.52 5.26 -17.74
N GLU A 149 13.91 4.01 -17.91
CA GLU A 149 14.73 3.31 -16.94
C GLU A 149 16.03 4.10 -16.72
N VAL A 150 16.24 4.52 -15.48
CA VAL A 150 17.54 5.09 -15.09
C VAL A 150 18.51 3.91 -15.01
N VAL A 151 19.26 3.68 -16.10
CA VAL A 151 20.29 2.65 -16.17
C VAL A 151 21.46 3.07 -15.28
N VAL A 152 21.39 2.71 -14.00
CA VAL A 152 22.53 2.82 -13.08
C VAL A 152 23.51 1.70 -13.43
N LYS A 153 24.58 2.03 -14.16
CA LYS A 153 25.68 1.09 -14.45
C LYS A 153 26.47 0.81 -13.17
N ALA A 154 26.01 -0.16 -12.39
CA ALA A 154 26.74 -0.67 -11.23
C ALA A 154 27.86 -1.64 -11.69
N ARG A 155 29.02 -1.56 -11.04
CA ARG A 155 30.13 -2.50 -11.26
C ARG A 155 29.76 -3.87 -10.66
N LYS A 156 29.82 -4.95 -11.46
CA LYS A 156 29.58 -6.34 -10.99
C LYS A 156 30.46 -6.65 -9.77
N ARG A 157 29.88 -7.16 -8.69
CA ARG A 157 30.55 -7.37 -7.39
C ARG A 157 31.32 -8.69 -7.27
N GLY A 158 31.59 -9.37 -8.39
CA GLY A 158 32.29 -10.67 -8.42
C GLY A 158 31.32 -11.87 -8.36
N LYS A 159 31.84 -13.08 -8.18
CA LYS A 159 31.03 -14.32 -8.10
C LYS A 159 30.30 -14.42 -6.76
N SER A 160 29.28 -15.26 -6.65
CA SER A 160 28.67 -15.63 -5.36
C SER A 160 29.72 -16.21 -4.40
N PHE A 161 29.59 -15.96 -3.09
CA PHE A 161 30.43 -16.62 -2.08
C PHE A 161 30.15 -18.14 -2.01
N LEU A 162 29.03 -18.55 -2.60
CA LEU A 162 28.61 -19.95 -2.76
C LEU A 162 28.99 -20.53 -4.13
N SER A 163 29.55 -19.72 -5.03
CA SER A 163 29.86 -20.16 -6.39
C SER A 163 31.04 -21.12 -6.40
N ILE A 164 30.84 -22.33 -6.92
CA ILE A 164 31.88 -23.37 -7.05
C ILE A 164 32.13 -23.66 -8.53
N GLY A 165 33.35 -24.05 -8.90
CA GLY A 165 33.72 -24.30 -10.29
C GLY A 165 32.95 -25.42 -11.02
N ASP A 166 32.17 -26.26 -10.32
CA ASP A 166 31.37 -27.34 -10.91
C ASP A 166 29.89 -26.98 -11.13
N SER A 167 29.51 -25.74 -10.82
CA SER A 167 28.19 -25.21 -11.07
C SER A 167 28.03 -24.69 -12.50
N ARG A 168 26.77 -24.52 -12.92
CA ARG A 168 26.43 -23.92 -14.21
C ARG A 168 25.81 -22.55 -14.03
N ILE A 169 26.59 -21.51 -14.29
CA ILE A 169 26.10 -20.12 -14.33
C ILE A 169 25.16 -19.94 -15.54
N ILE A 170 24.01 -19.33 -15.32
CA ILE A 170 23.11 -18.89 -16.37
C ILE A 170 23.58 -17.52 -16.86
N PRO A 171 23.88 -17.35 -18.16
CA PRO A 171 24.32 -16.06 -18.69
C PRO A 171 23.29 -14.96 -18.43
N LEU A 172 23.75 -13.78 -18.02
CA LEU A 172 22.89 -12.63 -17.71
C LEU A 172 22.02 -12.23 -18.92
N SER A 173 22.58 -12.28 -20.13
CA SER A 173 21.85 -12.02 -21.38
C SER A 173 20.61 -12.91 -21.55
N LYS A 174 20.65 -14.14 -21.03
CA LYS A 174 19.50 -15.05 -21.07
C LYS A 174 18.41 -14.66 -20.07
N ILE A 175 18.76 -13.99 -18.98
CA ILE A 175 17.84 -13.48 -17.95
C ILE A 175 17.22 -12.15 -18.42
N GLU A 176 18.06 -11.26 -18.95
CA GLU A 176 17.65 -9.93 -19.43
C GLU A 176 16.64 -10.04 -20.57
N ASN A 177 16.89 -10.92 -21.55
CA ASN A 177 16.02 -11.13 -22.72
C ASN A 177 14.64 -11.72 -22.39
N ILE A 178 14.42 -12.23 -21.17
CA ILE A 178 13.12 -12.74 -20.75
C ILE A 178 12.31 -11.58 -20.17
N ASN A 179 11.16 -11.28 -20.79
CA ASN A 179 10.22 -10.29 -20.27
C ASN A 179 9.49 -10.85 -19.03
N ALA A 180 10.12 -10.73 -17.86
CA ALA A 180 9.60 -11.14 -16.57
C ALA A 180 9.80 -10.02 -15.56
N ALA A 181 8.72 -9.59 -14.90
CA ALA A 181 8.77 -8.57 -13.86
C ALA A 181 9.33 -9.11 -12.54
N THR A 182 9.06 -10.38 -12.22
CA THR A 182 9.43 -10.99 -10.94
C THR A 182 10.19 -12.31 -11.11
N LEU A 183 10.89 -12.73 -10.05
CA LEU A 183 11.58 -14.02 -9.99
C LEU A 183 10.60 -15.19 -10.24
N SER A 184 9.39 -15.15 -9.68
CA SER A 184 8.39 -16.19 -9.92
C SER A 184 7.99 -16.33 -11.40
N ILE A 185 7.79 -15.22 -12.11
CA ILE A 185 7.50 -15.21 -13.54
C ILE A 185 8.71 -15.69 -14.33
N LEU A 186 9.92 -15.25 -13.96
CA LEU A 186 11.17 -15.69 -14.59
C LEU A 186 11.35 -17.20 -14.48
N LEU A 187 11.12 -17.78 -13.29
CA LEU A 187 11.24 -19.23 -13.06
C LEU A 187 10.19 -20.02 -13.84
N LYS A 188 8.95 -19.53 -13.91
CA LYS A 188 7.89 -20.13 -14.75
C LYS A 188 8.29 -20.15 -16.24
N SER A 189 8.95 -19.09 -16.70
CA SER A 189 9.49 -18.99 -18.07
C SER A 189 10.74 -19.86 -18.31
N MET A 190 11.35 -20.42 -17.25
CA MET A 190 12.53 -21.29 -17.34
C MET A 190 12.35 -22.63 -16.60
N PRO A 191 11.44 -23.52 -17.06
CA PRO A 191 11.12 -24.77 -16.37
C PRO A 191 12.34 -25.68 -16.12
N SER A 192 13.32 -25.64 -17.04
CA SER A 192 14.54 -26.44 -16.96
C SER A 192 15.41 -26.18 -15.71
N ILE A 193 15.31 -24.97 -15.13
CA ILE A 193 16.02 -24.60 -13.90
C ILE A 193 15.09 -24.49 -12.68
N ALA A 194 13.79 -24.23 -12.90
CA ALA A 194 12.81 -24.10 -11.82
C ALA A 194 12.52 -25.42 -11.07
N LYS A 195 12.99 -26.57 -11.60
CA LYS A 195 12.88 -27.88 -10.95
C LYS A 195 13.80 -28.06 -9.74
N TYR A 196 14.82 -27.21 -9.58
CA TYR A 196 15.76 -27.32 -8.47
C TYR A 196 15.29 -26.51 -7.26
N PRO A 197 15.54 -26.98 -6.02
CA PRO A 197 15.27 -26.20 -4.81
C PRO A 197 15.96 -24.82 -4.85
N LEU A 198 15.23 -23.79 -4.43
CA LEU A 198 15.72 -22.41 -4.46
C LEU A 198 16.58 -22.10 -3.23
N ILE A 199 17.74 -21.48 -3.46
CA ILE A 199 18.61 -20.94 -2.43
C ILE A 199 18.94 -19.50 -2.82
N ILE A 200 18.46 -18.53 -2.05
CA ILE A 200 18.66 -17.10 -2.32
C ILE A 200 19.76 -16.60 -1.39
N ASP A 201 20.93 -16.27 -1.94
CA ASP A 201 22.14 -15.85 -1.20
C ASP A 201 22.46 -16.72 0.04
N GLY A 202 22.27 -18.03 -0.06
CA GLY A 202 22.55 -18.98 1.04
C GLY A 202 21.40 -19.22 2.01
N VAL A 203 20.23 -18.62 1.78
CA VAL A 203 19.03 -18.88 2.57
C VAL A 203 18.01 -19.62 1.72
N SER A 204 17.42 -20.68 2.27
CA SER A 204 16.25 -21.31 1.65
C SER A 204 15.00 -20.52 2.02
N PRO A 205 14.25 -19.96 1.06
CA PRO A 205 13.01 -19.23 1.36
C PRO A 205 11.87 -20.16 1.80
N LEU A 206 12.09 -21.48 1.75
CA LEU A 206 11.10 -22.51 2.04
C LEU A 206 11.40 -23.29 3.33
N ALA A 207 12.42 -22.92 4.11
CA ALA A 207 12.81 -23.66 5.32
C ALA A 207 12.48 -22.88 6.60
N GLY A 208 11.75 -23.50 7.54
CA GLY A 208 11.45 -22.98 8.89
C GLY A 208 10.23 -22.06 8.99
N GLU A 209 10.06 -21.40 10.15
CA GLU A 209 8.97 -20.44 10.47
C GLU A 209 8.98 -19.16 9.60
N TRP A 210 9.98 -19.01 8.72
CA TRP A 210 10.23 -17.83 7.88
C TRP A 210 10.02 -18.13 6.39
N THR A 211 9.05 -19.00 6.08
CA THR A 211 8.66 -19.34 4.70
C THR A 211 8.17 -18.07 4.00
N ASN A 212 9.04 -17.43 3.21
CA ASN A 212 8.74 -16.14 2.60
C ASN A 212 8.38 -16.34 1.13
N TYR A 213 7.20 -16.94 0.89
CA TYR A 213 6.65 -17.10 -0.45
C TYR A 213 6.46 -15.75 -1.15
N GLU A 214 6.18 -14.68 -0.38
CA GLU A 214 6.08 -13.33 -0.93
C GLU A 214 7.42 -12.83 -1.49
N LEU A 215 8.55 -13.18 -0.86
CA LEU A 215 9.87 -12.86 -1.40
C LEU A 215 10.07 -13.48 -2.79
N VAL A 216 9.73 -14.75 -2.97
CA VAL A 216 9.86 -15.42 -4.29
C VAL A 216 8.87 -14.86 -5.30
N ASN A 217 7.63 -14.59 -4.87
CA ASN A 217 6.56 -14.12 -5.74
C ASN A 217 6.78 -12.68 -6.22
N ASN A 218 7.26 -11.81 -5.34
CA ASN A 218 7.33 -10.36 -5.54
C ASN A 218 8.76 -9.83 -5.77
N MET A 219 9.82 -10.65 -5.68
CA MET A 219 11.18 -10.19 -5.96
C MET A 219 11.28 -9.69 -7.41
N PRO A 220 11.63 -8.41 -7.63
CA PRO A 220 11.84 -7.89 -8.97
C PRO A 220 13.01 -8.62 -9.66
N LYS A 221 12.87 -8.91 -10.95
CA LYS A 221 13.94 -9.56 -11.74
C LYS A 221 15.27 -8.79 -11.62
N ASP A 222 15.20 -7.46 -11.60
CA ASP A 222 16.38 -6.59 -11.60
C ASP A 222 17.20 -6.66 -10.31
N PHE A 223 16.69 -7.31 -9.27
CA PHE A 223 17.43 -7.55 -8.03
C PHE A 223 18.36 -8.75 -8.15
N ILE A 224 18.17 -9.61 -9.15
CA ILE A 224 19.00 -10.78 -9.42
C ILE A 224 20.30 -10.30 -10.07
N GLU A 225 21.42 -10.66 -9.45
CA GLU A 225 22.76 -10.43 -10.00
C GLU A 225 23.25 -11.65 -10.80
N GLU A 226 22.94 -12.86 -10.32
CA GLU A 226 23.39 -14.10 -10.96
C GLU A 226 22.45 -15.27 -10.62
N LEU A 227 22.23 -16.15 -11.60
CA LEU A 227 21.58 -17.45 -11.41
C LEU A 227 22.59 -18.56 -11.69
N GLU A 228 22.68 -19.52 -10.78
CA GLU A 228 23.65 -20.62 -10.88
C GLU A 228 22.97 -21.94 -10.51
N VAL A 229 23.11 -22.95 -11.37
CA VAL A 229 22.56 -24.29 -11.14
C VAL A 229 23.65 -25.19 -10.59
N VAL A 230 23.41 -25.76 -9.42
CA VAL A 230 24.25 -26.78 -8.80
C VAL A 230 23.63 -28.15 -9.06
N LEU A 231 24.40 -29.05 -9.66
CA LEU A 231 23.91 -30.36 -10.05
C LEU A 231 23.84 -31.32 -8.84
N PRO A 232 22.90 -32.28 -8.84
CA PRO A 232 22.87 -33.37 -7.87
C PRO A 232 24.21 -34.11 -7.82
N HIS A 233 24.60 -34.59 -6.63
CA HIS A 233 25.78 -35.40 -6.36
C HIS A 233 27.12 -34.74 -6.73
N SER A 234 27.13 -33.43 -6.95
CA SER A 234 28.35 -32.68 -7.27
C SER A 234 29.13 -32.29 -6.00
N LYS A 235 30.39 -31.86 -6.16
CA LYS A 235 31.19 -31.31 -5.05
C LYS A 235 30.55 -30.02 -4.53
N GLY A 236 30.03 -29.20 -5.45
CA GLY A 236 29.21 -28.03 -5.18
C GLY A 236 28.00 -28.36 -4.32
N ALA A 237 27.23 -29.40 -4.64
CA ALA A 237 26.05 -29.77 -3.86
C ALA A 237 26.39 -30.13 -2.41
N SER A 238 27.49 -30.87 -2.19
CA SER A 238 28.00 -31.21 -0.85
C SER A 238 28.50 -30.00 -0.07
N TYR A 239 29.20 -29.07 -0.73
CA TYR A 239 29.66 -27.84 -0.10
C TYR A 239 28.49 -26.92 0.27
N ILE A 240 27.55 -26.74 -0.64
CA ILE A 240 26.35 -25.93 -0.39
C ILE A 240 25.58 -26.54 0.79
N ALA A 241 25.33 -27.84 0.79
CA ALA A 241 24.64 -28.52 1.89
C ALA A 241 25.29 -28.29 3.27
N SER A 242 26.63 -28.15 3.36
CA SER A 242 27.32 -27.89 4.62
C SER A 242 27.34 -26.42 5.07
N HIS A 243 26.89 -25.50 4.22
CA HIS A 243 26.90 -24.05 4.48
C HIS A 243 25.50 -23.43 4.54
N LEU A 244 24.43 -24.22 4.48
CA LEU A 244 23.05 -23.75 4.59
C LEU A 244 22.55 -23.78 6.03
N TRP A 245 21.88 -22.71 6.43
CA TRP A 245 21.19 -22.58 7.71
C TRP A 245 19.82 -21.90 7.51
N PRO A 246 18.70 -22.40 8.10
CA PRO A 246 18.53 -23.66 8.83
C PRO A 246 18.69 -24.91 7.92
N PRO A 247 18.68 -26.16 8.46
CA PRO A 247 18.70 -27.36 7.63
C PRO A 247 17.59 -27.29 6.58
N VAL A 248 17.97 -27.29 5.30
CA VAL A 248 16.99 -27.23 4.21
C VAL A 248 16.18 -28.52 4.23
N GLU A 249 14.86 -28.41 4.10
CA GLU A 249 13.96 -29.58 4.06
C GLU A 249 14.34 -30.58 2.95
N PHE A 250 15.00 -30.09 1.90
CA PHE A 250 15.46 -30.87 0.77
C PHE A 250 16.95 -31.21 0.88
N ASN A 251 17.27 -32.50 0.63
CA ASN A 251 18.65 -32.97 0.55
C ASN A 251 19.32 -32.46 -0.74
N VAL A 252 19.95 -31.28 -0.66
CA VAL A 252 20.64 -30.60 -1.78
C VAL A 252 21.66 -31.51 -2.47
N VAL A 253 22.31 -32.41 -1.73
CA VAL A 253 23.24 -33.40 -2.31
C VAL A 253 22.53 -34.33 -3.29
N ARG A 254 21.27 -34.71 -3.01
CA ARG A 254 20.48 -35.59 -3.88
C ARG A 254 19.70 -34.83 -4.96
N THR A 255 19.31 -33.59 -4.70
CA THR A 255 18.39 -32.85 -5.58
C THR A 255 19.07 -31.78 -6.43
N GLY A 256 20.29 -31.37 -6.09
CA GLY A 256 20.89 -30.14 -6.60
C GLY A 256 20.21 -28.90 -6.00
N ALA A 257 20.56 -27.73 -6.54
CA ALA A 257 19.97 -26.44 -6.15
C ALA A 257 20.04 -25.39 -7.26
N LEU A 258 19.13 -24.42 -7.21
CA LEU A 258 19.22 -23.17 -7.96
C LEU A 258 19.65 -22.06 -7.00
N LEU A 259 20.88 -21.59 -7.16
CA LEU A 259 21.40 -20.43 -6.43
C LEU A 259 20.94 -19.15 -7.13
N VAL A 260 20.25 -18.30 -6.38
CA VAL A 260 19.92 -16.92 -6.77
C VAL A 260 20.81 -16.01 -5.98
N THR A 261 21.70 -15.32 -6.67
CA THR A 261 22.54 -14.29 -6.04
C THR A 261 21.89 -12.94 -6.27
N THR A 262 21.57 -12.21 -5.21
CA THR A 262 20.98 -10.86 -5.33
C THR A 262 22.07 -9.80 -5.35
N LYS A 263 21.77 -8.64 -5.93
CA LYS A 263 22.65 -7.45 -5.89
C LYS A 263 22.95 -6.99 -4.45
N ALA A 264 22.09 -7.34 -3.48
CA ALA A 264 22.25 -7.00 -2.07
C ALA A 264 23.23 -7.94 -1.33
N ARG A 265 23.41 -9.19 -1.82
CA ARG A 265 24.26 -10.24 -1.24
C ARG A 265 23.96 -10.47 0.25
N ASN A 266 22.91 -11.24 0.56
CA ASN A 266 22.60 -11.92 1.85
C ASN A 266 21.09 -12.28 2.01
N GLY A 267 20.36 -12.47 0.91
CA GLY A 267 19.07 -13.16 0.92
C GLY A 267 17.91 -12.27 1.31
N GLY A 268 18.18 -10.97 1.46
CA GLY A 268 17.19 -9.97 1.75
C GLY A 268 17.31 -8.77 0.83
N TYR A 269 16.21 -8.03 0.71
CA TYR A 269 16.31 -6.59 0.84
C TYR A 269 17.31 -6.28 1.97
N PRO A 270 18.20 -5.28 1.88
CA PRO A 270 18.89 -4.81 3.07
C PRO A 270 17.81 -4.27 4.01
N VAL A 271 17.24 -5.14 4.83
CA VAL A 271 16.53 -4.75 6.03
C VAL A 271 17.64 -4.28 6.95
N ARG A 272 18.08 -3.03 6.72
CA ARG A 272 18.56 -2.25 7.83
C ARG A 272 17.37 -2.22 8.78
N ASN A 273 17.43 -3.05 9.82
CA ASN A 273 16.66 -2.82 11.04
C ASN A 273 17.22 -1.53 11.67
N ASP A 274 17.03 -0.41 10.97
CA ASP A 274 17.17 0.93 11.51
C ASP A 274 16.07 1.04 12.55
N VAL A 275 16.36 0.54 13.76
CA VAL A 275 15.45 0.59 14.91
C VAL A 275 15.06 2.02 15.25
N ASN A 276 15.85 2.98 14.80
CA ASN A 276 15.63 4.40 14.97
C ASN A 276 14.69 4.99 13.90
N LYS A 277 14.14 4.18 13.00
CA LYS A 277 13.21 4.62 11.95
C LYS A 277 11.96 3.74 11.88
N ARG A 278 10.85 4.37 11.56
CA ARG A 278 9.56 3.72 11.30
C ARG A 278 8.84 4.42 10.16
N THR A 279 8.14 3.64 9.35
CA THR A 279 7.23 4.17 8.34
C THR A 279 5.81 4.01 8.83
N LEU A 280 4.98 5.05 8.68
CA LEU A 280 3.58 5.08 9.08
C LEU A 280 2.73 5.59 7.91
N VAL A 281 1.59 4.93 7.67
CA VAL A 281 0.54 5.40 6.75
C VAL A 281 -0.75 5.49 7.58
N PRO A 282 -1.05 6.65 8.20
CA PRO A 282 -2.25 6.80 9.01
C PRO A 282 -3.50 6.93 8.13
N LEU A 283 -4.67 6.75 8.73
CA LEU A 283 -5.94 7.12 8.07
C LEU A 283 -6.00 8.63 7.97
N GLY A 284 -5.83 9.13 6.75
CA GLY A 284 -5.89 10.53 6.44
C GLY A 284 -7.27 11.00 6.01
N TYR A 285 -7.45 12.32 5.89
CA TYR A 285 -8.67 12.88 5.32
C TYR A 285 -8.70 12.70 3.80
N GLN A 286 -9.87 12.42 3.26
CA GLN A 286 -10.04 12.34 1.81
C GLN A 286 -9.89 13.73 1.20
N ARG A 287 -9.01 13.86 0.20
CA ARG A 287 -8.91 15.11 -0.57
C ARG A 287 -10.10 15.21 -1.51
N VAL A 288 -10.66 16.41 -1.63
CA VAL A 288 -11.67 16.69 -2.66
C VAL A 288 -11.07 16.37 -4.01
N LYS A 289 -11.68 15.42 -4.72
CA LYS A 289 -11.35 15.09 -6.10
C LYS A 289 -12.49 15.58 -6.96
N GLU A 290 -12.19 16.44 -7.92
CA GLU A 290 -13.18 16.82 -8.92
C GLU A 290 -13.43 15.62 -9.85
N PHE A 291 -14.71 15.33 -10.08
CA PHE A 291 -15.09 14.36 -11.08
C PHE A 291 -14.95 14.99 -12.45
N TYR A 292 -14.06 14.44 -13.28
CA TYR A 292 -13.86 14.93 -14.63
C TYR A 292 -15.05 14.56 -15.52
N ALA A 293 -15.74 15.59 -16.03
CA ALA A 293 -16.71 15.48 -17.11
C ALA A 293 -16.09 16.07 -18.39
N PRO A 294 -16.00 15.31 -19.50
CA PRO A 294 -15.62 15.85 -20.79
C PRO A 294 -16.61 16.94 -21.22
N ARG A 295 -16.11 17.97 -21.91
CA ARG A 295 -16.92 19.00 -22.54
C ARG A 295 -17.30 18.54 -23.95
N TYR A 296 -18.52 18.80 -24.37
CA TYR A 296 -19.04 18.47 -25.71
C TYR A 296 -19.65 19.69 -26.42
N GLU A 297 -19.27 20.89 -25.98
CA GLU A 297 -19.87 22.15 -26.45
C GLU A 297 -19.55 22.48 -27.92
N THR A 298 -18.44 21.95 -28.46
CA THR A 298 -18.01 22.20 -29.84
C THR A 298 -17.79 20.91 -30.64
N VAL A 299 -17.84 21.02 -31.97
CA VAL A 299 -17.53 19.92 -32.90
C VAL A 299 -16.08 19.45 -32.76
N GLU A 300 -15.17 20.32 -32.32
CA GLU A 300 -13.79 19.93 -32.03
C GLU A 300 -13.66 19.20 -30.69
N ASP A 301 -14.49 19.53 -29.70
CA ASP A 301 -14.51 18.84 -28.41
C ASP A 301 -15.08 17.43 -28.52
N SER A 302 -16.15 17.23 -29.31
CA SER A 302 -16.70 15.90 -29.55
C SER A 302 -15.70 14.98 -30.27
N LYS A 303 -14.85 15.52 -31.16
CA LYS A 303 -13.78 14.76 -31.83
C LYS A 303 -12.65 14.31 -30.90
N LYS A 304 -12.50 14.90 -29.71
CA LYS A 304 -11.47 14.50 -28.72
C LYS A 304 -11.82 13.19 -28.01
N VAL A 305 -13.08 12.78 -28.04
CA VAL A 305 -13.58 11.56 -27.42
C VAL A 305 -14.07 10.63 -28.52
N ALA A 306 -13.24 9.68 -28.94
CA ALA A 306 -13.57 8.76 -30.04
C ALA A 306 -14.78 7.86 -29.75
N SER A 307 -15.05 7.57 -28.47
CA SER A 307 -16.27 6.93 -27.99
C SER A 307 -16.36 7.10 -26.47
N ASP A 308 -17.47 7.65 -25.98
CA ASP A 308 -17.77 7.80 -24.56
C ASP A 308 -18.48 6.56 -24.02
N LEU A 309 -17.76 5.74 -23.26
CA LEU A 309 -18.27 4.53 -22.61
C LEU A 309 -18.35 4.68 -21.08
N ARG A 310 -18.35 5.92 -20.57
CA ARG A 310 -18.36 6.18 -19.14
C ARG A 310 -19.59 5.61 -18.48
N THR A 311 -19.39 4.83 -17.41
CA THR A 311 -20.49 4.27 -16.61
C THR A 311 -20.97 5.21 -15.52
N THR A 312 -20.13 6.15 -15.09
CA THR A 312 -20.50 7.30 -14.25
C THR A 312 -20.41 8.54 -15.13
N LEU A 313 -21.52 9.25 -15.33
CA LEU A 313 -21.57 10.41 -16.21
C LEU A 313 -21.36 11.74 -15.49
N TYR A 314 -21.84 11.79 -14.24
CA TYR A 314 -21.83 12.98 -13.40
C TYR A 314 -21.68 12.58 -11.93
N TRP A 315 -20.84 13.31 -11.21
CA TRP A 315 -20.74 13.19 -9.76
C TRP A 315 -20.38 14.56 -9.18
N ASN A 316 -21.24 15.08 -8.30
CA ASN A 316 -21.01 16.32 -7.58
C ASN A 316 -21.34 16.11 -6.11
N PRO A 317 -20.34 16.12 -5.21
CA PRO A 317 -20.54 15.88 -3.78
C PRO A 317 -21.11 17.10 -3.04
N CYS A 318 -21.13 18.28 -3.68
CA CYS A 318 -21.53 19.54 -3.07
C CYS A 318 -22.53 20.28 -3.96
N VAL A 319 -23.73 19.70 -4.11
CA VAL A 319 -24.85 20.36 -4.79
C VAL A 319 -25.50 21.33 -3.83
N LYS A 320 -25.42 22.63 -4.15
CA LYS A 320 -26.08 23.68 -3.36
C LYS A 320 -27.56 23.76 -3.76
N ILE A 321 -28.45 23.65 -2.79
CA ILE A 321 -29.89 23.82 -2.99
C ILE A 321 -30.23 25.29 -2.73
N GLN A 322 -30.85 25.97 -3.69
CA GLN A 322 -31.38 27.31 -3.53
C GLN A 322 -32.90 27.28 -3.70
N ASN A 323 -33.65 27.84 -2.75
CA ASN A 323 -35.12 27.88 -2.78
C ASN A 323 -35.77 26.49 -2.99
N GLY A 324 -35.19 25.45 -2.39
CA GLY A 324 -35.69 24.06 -2.49
C GLY A 324 -35.44 23.39 -3.85
N LYS A 325 -34.67 24.01 -4.75
CA LYS A 325 -34.32 23.46 -6.06
C LYS A 325 -32.80 23.40 -6.23
N ALA A 326 -32.36 22.40 -6.97
CA ALA A 326 -31.00 22.29 -7.48
C ALA A 326 -31.09 21.89 -8.95
N GLU A 327 -30.25 22.49 -9.78
CA GLU A 327 -30.19 22.26 -11.21
C GLU A 327 -28.74 21.91 -11.59
N PHE A 328 -28.59 20.90 -12.44
CA PHE A 328 -27.30 20.43 -12.92
C PHE A 328 -27.49 19.76 -14.27
N ASP A 329 -26.53 19.97 -15.16
CA ASP A 329 -26.51 19.40 -16.50
C ASP A 329 -25.37 18.40 -16.62
N PHE A 330 -25.57 17.37 -17.46
CA PHE A 330 -24.55 16.40 -17.80
C PHE A 330 -24.80 15.84 -19.20
N TYR A 331 -23.74 15.35 -19.83
CA TYR A 331 -23.80 14.68 -21.12
C TYR A 331 -23.96 13.16 -20.93
N SER A 332 -24.77 12.52 -21.78
CA SER A 332 -24.89 11.06 -21.83
C SER A 332 -23.66 10.41 -22.45
N ALA A 333 -23.43 9.13 -22.16
CA ALA A 333 -22.48 8.31 -22.89
C ALA A 333 -23.10 7.80 -24.21
N ASP A 334 -22.27 7.31 -25.12
CA ASP A 334 -22.69 6.75 -26.42
C ASP A 334 -23.41 5.41 -26.28
N THR A 335 -23.43 4.83 -25.08
CA THR A 335 -24.11 3.56 -24.81
C THR A 335 -25.59 3.82 -24.55
N PRO A 336 -26.52 3.40 -25.42
CA PRO A 336 -27.95 3.51 -25.12
C PRO A 336 -28.31 2.61 -23.94
N GLY A 337 -29.27 3.04 -23.13
CA GLY A 337 -29.71 2.27 -21.98
C GLY A 337 -30.35 3.08 -20.85
N SER A 338 -30.61 2.39 -19.76
CA SER A 338 -31.19 3.00 -18.55
C SER A 338 -30.09 3.45 -17.59
N TYR A 339 -30.03 4.75 -17.34
CA TYR A 339 -29.14 5.39 -16.40
C TYR A 339 -29.86 5.59 -15.06
N THR A 340 -29.14 5.40 -13.96
CA THR A 340 -29.67 5.61 -12.61
C THR A 340 -29.16 6.92 -12.06
N VAL A 341 -30.08 7.80 -11.66
CA VAL A 341 -29.78 9.02 -10.92
C VAL A 341 -29.99 8.74 -9.45
N ARG A 342 -28.96 8.96 -8.64
CA ARG A 342 -29.00 8.78 -7.19
C ARG A 342 -28.55 10.07 -6.52
N ILE A 343 -29.39 10.57 -5.61
CA ILE A 343 -29.15 11.77 -4.82
C ILE A 343 -29.15 11.36 -3.35
N GLU A 344 -28.07 11.67 -2.67
CA GLU A 344 -27.87 11.42 -1.23
C GLU A 344 -27.40 12.72 -0.59
N GLY A 345 -27.93 13.04 0.59
CA GLY A 345 -27.58 14.29 1.28
C GLY A 345 -28.10 14.36 2.70
N VAL A 346 -27.79 15.49 3.35
CA VAL A 346 -28.24 15.79 4.71
C VAL A 346 -28.64 17.27 4.79
N THR A 347 -29.76 17.58 5.45
CA THR A 347 -30.17 18.98 5.70
C THR A 347 -29.34 19.61 6.82
N GLU A 348 -29.43 20.93 7.01
CA GLU A 348 -28.76 21.63 8.11
C GLU A 348 -29.20 21.11 9.49
N GLU A 349 -30.44 20.60 9.61
CA GLU A 349 -30.96 19.97 10.82
C GLU A 349 -30.60 18.49 10.96
N GLY A 350 -29.75 17.95 10.07
CA GLY A 350 -29.28 16.57 10.13
C GLY A 350 -30.23 15.53 9.53
N LYS A 351 -31.27 15.93 8.79
CA LYS A 351 -32.21 14.98 8.16
C LYS A 351 -31.62 14.41 6.87
N LEU A 352 -31.69 13.10 6.69
CA LEU A 352 -31.19 12.42 5.50
C LEU A 352 -32.12 12.67 4.29
N ILE A 353 -31.50 12.92 3.14
CA ILE A 353 -32.15 13.03 1.83
C ILE A 353 -31.73 11.83 1.00
N TYR A 354 -32.70 11.13 0.40
CA TYR A 354 -32.47 10.05 -0.55
C TYR A 354 -33.44 10.16 -1.71
N GLY A 355 -32.93 10.12 -2.93
CA GLY A 355 -33.72 10.09 -4.16
C GLY A 355 -33.11 9.14 -5.18
N LEU A 356 -33.95 8.32 -5.81
CA LEU A 356 -33.56 7.40 -6.87
C LEU A 356 -34.48 7.60 -8.07
N SER A 357 -33.90 7.83 -9.23
CA SER A 357 -34.63 7.97 -10.49
C SER A 357 -33.91 7.22 -11.61
N LYS A 358 -34.62 6.95 -12.70
CA LYS A 358 -34.06 6.35 -13.91
C LYS A 358 -34.33 7.23 -15.11
N LEU A 359 -33.33 7.33 -15.98
CA LEU A 359 -33.41 8.01 -17.27
C LEU A 359 -33.16 6.98 -18.37
N SER A 360 -33.92 7.06 -19.46
CA SER A 360 -33.66 6.25 -20.66
C SER A 360 -32.98 7.13 -21.70
N VAL A 361 -31.88 6.67 -22.25
CA VAL A 361 -31.22 7.30 -23.40
C VAL A 361 -31.35 6.37 -24.58
N GLU A 362 -31.96 6.88 -25.64
CA GLU A 362 -32.18 6.20 -26.91
C GLU A 362 -31.34 6.90 -27.99
N ASN A 363 -30.96 6.16 -29.03
CA ASN A 363 -30.12 6.65 -30.12
C ASN A 363 -30.88 7.52 -31.12
#